data_AF-A0A2S6TJG6-F1
#
_entry.id   AF-A0A2S6TJG6-F1
#
_cell.length_a   1.000
_cell.length_b   1.000
_cell.length_c   1.000
_cell.angle_alpha   90.00
_cell.angle_beta   90.00
_cell.angle_gamma   90.00
#
_symmetry.space_group_name_H-M   'P 1'
#
loop_
_entity.id
_entity.type
_entity.pdbx_description
1 polymer ?
#
loop_
_entity_poly.entity_id
_entity_poly.type
_entity_poly.pdbx_seq_one_letter_code
_entity_poly.pdbx_strand_id
1 'polypeptide(L)'
;RLKKEDGSKAHPTQKPEALLHRIILASTNPGDIVLDPFFGTGTTGAVAKKLGRRYLGLEQNADYVRVARKRLEKIAGAADLSLVTTPSKRKEPRIPFGWLVERGLLEPGSILRSHCRRWTAKVRADGTLIASDHRGSIHQVAAAVQGAVSCNGWTFWYMPSDGKDVPIDVLRSKLRAEMT
;
A
#
# COMPACT_ATOMS: atom_id res chain seq x y z
N ARG A 1 -22.24 -1.39 24.33
CA ARG A 1 -21.73 -0.39 25.30
C ARG A 1 -21.70 -1.04 26.68
N LEU A 2 -20.69 -0.78 27.50
CA LEU A 2 -20.58 -1.38 28.83
C LEU A 2 -21.60 -0.76 29.80
N LYS A 3 -22.26 -1.60 30.59
CA LYS A 3 -23.20 -1.21 31.65
C LYS A 3 -22.64 -1.65 33.01
N LYS A 4 -22.91 -0.89 34.06
CA LYS A 4 -22.64 -1.25 35.45
C LYS A 4 -23.67 -2.29 35.94
N GLU A 5 -23.47 -2.83 37.13
CA GLU A 5 -24.37 -3.82 37.76
C GLU A 5 -25.80 -3.27 38.00
N ASP A 6 -25.92 -1.94 38.17
CA ASP A 6 -27.20 -1.21 38.28
C ASP A 6 -27.86 -0.91 36.90
N GLY A 7 -27.28 -1.40 35.80
CA GLY A 7 -27.78 -1.16 34.44
C GLY A 7 -27.42 0.21 33.83
N SER A 8 -26.82 1.12 34.61
CA SER A 8 -26.38 2.43 34.14
C SER A 8 -25.13 2.34 33.25
N LYS A 9 -24.88 3.37 32.43
CA LYS A 9 -23.73 3.36 31.50
C LYS A 9 -22.42 3.42 32.28
N ALA A 10 -21.49 2.51 32.00
CA ALA A 10 -20.18 2.47 32.67
C ALA A 10 -19.28 3.68 32.31
N HIS A 11 -19.53 4.31 31.16
CA HIS A 11 -18.86 5.55 30.76
C HIS A 11 -19.80 6.40 29.88
N PRO A 12 -19.92 7.72 30.13
CA PRO A 12 -20.85 8.58 29.38
C PRO A 12 -20.47 8.70 27.89
N THR A 13 -19.18 8.70 27.57
CA THR A 13 -18.65 8.96 26.22
C THR A 13 -17.92 7.77 25.59
N GLN A 14 -18.35 6.54 25.86
CA GLN A 14 -17.72 5.35 25.26
C GLN A 14 -17.79 5.41 23.72
N LYS A 15 -16.62 5.51 23.06
CA LYS A 15 -16.51 5.49 21.60
C LYS A 15 -16.94 4.13 21.03
N PRO A 16 -17.59 4.08 19.85
CA PRO A 16 -17.90 2.83 19.18
C PRO A 16 -16.62 2.09 18.77
N GLU A 17 -16.56 0.77 19.00
CA GLU A 17 -15.42 -0.07 18.59
C GLU A 17 -15.19 -0.01 17.07
N ALA A 18 -16.26 0.08 16.27
CA ALA A 18 -16.17 0.15 14.81
C ALA A 18 -15.35 1.35 14.31
N LEU A 19 -15.41 2.49 15.02
CA LEU A 19 -14.61 3.67 14.66
C LEU A 19 -13.13 3.40 14.88
N LEU A 20 -12.76 2.90 16.06
CA LEU A 20 -11.36 2.58 16.36
C LEU A 20 -10.83 1.44 15.51
N HIS A 21 -11.68 0.49 15.13
CA HIS A 21 -11.29 -0.60 14.23
C HIS A 21 -10.82 -0.05 12.88
N ARG A 22 -11.58 0.88 12.30
CA ARG A 22 -11.19 1.54 11.03
C ARG A 22 -9.89 2.31 11.16
N ILE A 23 -9.74 3.09 12.24
CA ILE A 23 -8.55 3.91 12.48
C ILE A 23 -7.32 3.02 12.63
N ILE A 24 -7.36 2.05 13.53
CA ILE A 24 -6.22 1.18 13.84
C ILE A 24 -5.83 0.37 12.60
N LEU A 25 -6.80 -0.22 11.89
CA LEU A 25 -6.53 -1.00 10.69
C LEU A 25 -5.88 -0.17 9.58
N ALA A 26 -6.30 1.09 9.40
CA ALA A 26 -5.79 1.95 8.33
C ALA A 26 -4.43 2.60 8.64
N SER A 27 -4.07 2.73 9.93
CA SER A 27 -2.90 3.51 10.36
C SER A 27 -1.80 2.71 11.06
N THR A 28 -1.99 1.41 11.25
CA THR A 28 -1.01 0.54 11.95
C THR A 28 -0.87 -0.81 11.27
N ASN A 29 0.30 -1.42 11.43
CA ASN A 29 0.54 -2.82 11.08
C ASN A 29 0.34 -3.72 12.31
N PRO A 30 0.07 -5.02 12.13
CA PRO A 30 0.15 -5.99 13.22
C PRO A 30 1.50 -5.90 13.96
N GLY A 31 1.47 -6.03 15.30
CA GLY A 31 2.65 -5.89 16.16
C GLY A 31 2.98 -4.45 16.61
N ASP A 32 2.48 -3.42 15.91
CA ASP A 32 2.65 -2.02 16.30
C ASP A 32 2.02 -1.75 17.69
N ILE A 33 2.49 -0.70 18.35
CA ILE A 33 1.95 -0.24 19.65
C ILE A 33 1.01 0.95 19.41
N VAL A 34 -0.24 0.83 19.88
CA VAL A 34 -1.20 1.95 19.92
C VAL A 34 -1.18 2.61 21.29
N LEU A 35 -0.74 3.87 21.36
CA LEU A 35 -0.83 4.69 22.57
C LEU A 35 -2.18 5.41 22.64
N ASP A 36 -2.86 5.30 23.78
CA ASP A 36 -4.06 6.06 24.10
C ASP A 36 -3.89 6.75 25.46
N PRO A 37 -3.65 8.08 25.48
CA PRO A 37 -3.44 8.83 26.72
C PRO A 37 -4.73 9.08 27.51
N PHE A 38 -5.91 8.74 26.96
CA PHE A 38 -7.23 8.93 27.59
C PHE A 38 -8.05 7.64 27.49
N PHE A 39 -7.53 6.59 28.12
CA PHE A 39 -7.92 5.21 27.84
C PHE A 39 -9.37 4.88 28.24
N GLY A 40 -9.92 5.56 29.24
CA GLY A 40 -11.26 5.32 29.76
C GLY A 40 -11.49 3.85 30.08
N THR A 41 -12.54 3.27 29.49
CA THR A 41 -12.89 1.84 29.65
C THR A 41 -12.17 0.90 28.68
N GLY A 42 -11.05 1.34 28.10
CA GLY A 42 -10.12 0.51 27.33
C GLY A 42 -10.62 0.09 25.94
N THR A 43 -11.43 0.91 25.26
CA THR A 43 -11.92 0.58 23.90
C THR A 43 -10.77 0.49 22.90
N THR A 44 -9.76 1.37 22.99
CA THR A 44 -8.59 1.33 22.11
C THR A 44 -7.76 0.06 22.29
N GLY A 45 -7.47 -0.32 23.55
CA GLY A 45 -6.75 -1.56 23.83
C GLY A 45 -7.54 -2.81 23.41
N ALA A 46 -8.87 -2.79 23.58
CA ALA A 46 -9.74 -3.88 23.18
C ALA A 46 -9.66 -4.13 21.66
N VAL A 47 -9.75 -3.07 20.86
CA VAL A 47 -9.68 -3.15 19.41
C VAL A 47 -8.25 -3.47 18.94
N ALA A 48 -7.23 -2.84 19.53
CA ALA A 48 -5.83 -3.12 19.22
C ALA A 48 -5.50 -4.61 19.43
N LYS A 49 -5.88 -5.18 20.58
CA LYS A 49 -5.66 -6.60 20.90
C LYS A 49 -6.37 -7.53 19.90
N LYS A 50 -7.64 -7.24 19.57
CA LYS A 50 -8.41 -8.00 18.56
C LYS A 50 -7.76 -7.98 17.18
N LEU A 51 -7.08 -6.89 16.84
CA LEU A 51 -6.38 -6.72 15.57
C LEU A 51 -4.93 -7.19 15.62
N GLY A 52 -4.46 -7.78 16.72
CA GLY A 52 -3.07 -8.24 16.82
C GLY A 52 -2.05 -7.10 16.94
N ARG A 53 -2.46 -5.96 17.49
CA ARG A 53 -1.58 -4.84 17.87
C ARG A 53 -1.36 -4.85 19.38
N ARG A 54 -0.22 -4.32 19.81
CA ARG A 54 0.05 -4.00 21.22
C ARG A 54 -0.60 -2.64 21.54
N TYR A 55 -0.78 -2.35 22.83
CA TYR A 55 -1.33 -1.06 23.25
C TYR A 55 -0.70 -0.57 24.55
N LEU A 56 -0.69 0.74 24.74
CA LEU A 56 -0.37 1.41 25.99
C LEU A 56 -1.49 2.40 26.30
N GLY A 57 -2.21 2.17 27.40
CA GLY A 57 -3.34 3.00 27.82
C GLY A 57 -3.03 3.74 29.12
N LEU A 58 -3.23 5.06 29.14
CA LEU A 58 -3.14 5.88 30.35
C LEU A 58 -4.53 6.35 30.77
N GLU A 59 -4.86 6.22 32.04
CA GLU A 59 -6.14 6.65 32.61
C GLU A 59 -5.95 7.03 34.08
N GLN A 60 -6.49 8.18 34.47
CA GLN A 60 -6.37 8.72 35.82
C GLN A 60 -7.45 8.16 36.76
N ASN A 61 -8.64 7.85 36.25
CA ASN A 61 -9.74 7.34 37.03
C ASN A 61 -9.60 5.84 37.30
N ALA A 62 -9.34 5.49 38.57
CA ALA A 62 -9.12 4.11 39.01
C ALA A 62 -10.31 3.16 38.70
N ASP A 63 -11.55 3.65 38.68
CA ASP A 63 -12.71 2.81 38.38
C ASP A 63 -12.79 2.48 36.89
N TYR A 64 -12.43 3.43 36.02
CA TYR A 64 -12.32 3.16 34.58
C TYR A 64 -11.18 2.19 34.28
N VAL A 65 -10.04 2.31 34.96
CA VAL A 65 -8.95 1.33 34.89
C VAL A 65 -9.43 -0.07 35.28
N ARG A 66 -10.20 -0.19 36.36
CA ARG A 66 -10.73 -1.49 36.83
C ARG A 66 -11.67 -2.12 35.79
N VAL A 67 -12.56 -1.33 35.19
CA VAL A 67 -13.45 -1.77 34.12
C VAL A 67 -12.67 -2.16 32.86
N ALA A 68 -11.67 -1.37 32.48
CA ALA A 68 -10.82 -1.63 31.32
C ALA A 68 -10.05 -2.94 31.48
N ARG A 69 -9.40 -3.19 32.64
CA ARG A 69 -8.66 -4.44 32.92
C ARG A 69 -9.55 -5.67 32.78
N LYS A 70 -10.70 -5.68 33.47
CA LYS A 70 -11.70 -6.78 33.37
C LYS A 70 -12.17 -7.03 31.94
N ARG A 71 -12.32 -5.96 31.14
CA ARG A 71 -12.70 -6.08 29.72
C ARG A 71 -11.58 -6.69 28.88
N LEU A 72 -10.34 -6.24 29.07
CA LEU A 72 -9.17 -6.62 28.27
C LEU A 72 -8.71 -8.06 28.54
N GLU A 73 -8.91 -8.55 29.76
CA GLU A 73 -8.69 -9.96 30.14
C GLU A 73 -9.59 -10.91 29.33
N LYS A 74 -10.83 -10.52 29.06
CA LYS A 74 -11.81 -11.34 28.31
C LYS A 74 -11.59 -11.36 26.80
N ILE A 75 -10.70 -10.53 26.27
CA ILE A 75 -10.46 -10.41 24.84
C ILE A 75 -9.30 -11.33 24.45
N ALA A 76 -9.57 -12.32 23.61
CA ALA A 76 -8.52 -13.07 22.93
C ALA A 76 -7.83 -12.20 21.88
N GLY A 77 -6.52 -12.39 21.69
CA GLY A 77 -5.78 -11.77 20.59
C GLY A 77 -6.23 -12.32 19.22
N ALA A 78 -5.83 -11.65 18.15
CA ALA A 78 -6.00 -12.19 16.80
C ALA A 78 -5.29 -13.55 16.68
N ALA A 79 -6.04 -14.61 16.37
CA ALA A 79 -5.49 -15.96 16.20
C ALA A 79 -4.68 -16.10 14.89
N ASP A 80 -5.05 -15.33 13.87
CA ASP A 80 -4.38 -15.29 12.58
C ASP A 80 -4.22 -13.82 12.12
N LEU A 81 -2.97 -13.37 12.04
CA LEU A 81 -2.64 -12.00 11.61
C LEU A 81 -2.77 -11.80 10.10
N SER A 82 -2.79 -12.87 9.31
CA SER A 82 -2.95 -12.78 7.86
C SER A 82 -4.31 -12.21 7.45
N LEU A 83 -5.35 -12.45 8.27
CA LEU A 83 -6.72 -11.95 8.08
C LEU A 83 -6.86 -10.44 8.30
N VAL A 84 -5.87 -9.80 8.93
CA VAL A 84 -5.87 -8.36 9.26
C VAL A 84 -4.78 -7.58 8.54
N THR A 85 -4.08 -8.23 7.59
CA THR A 85 -3.12 -7.59 6.69
C THR A 85 -3.70 -7.42 5.30
N THR A 86 -3.69 -6.19 4.79
CA THR A 86 -3.80 -5.95 3.34
C THR A 86 -2.38 -5.69 2.84
N PRO A 87 -1.75 -6.61 2.08
CA PRO A 87 -0.41 -6.37 1.57
C PRO A 87 -0.42 -5.15 0.65
N SER A 88 0.41 -4.16 0.96
CA SER A 88 0.62 -3.01 0.10
C SER A 88 1.49 -3.42 -1.09
N LYS A 89 1.00 -3.24 -2.31
CA LYS A 89 1.77 -3.40 -3.58
C LYS A 89 3.06 -2.57 -3.62
N ARG A 90 3.26 -1.63 -2.69
CA ARG A 90 4.46 -0.77 -2.58
C ARG A 90 5.72 -1.48 -2.04
N LYS A 91 5.63 -2.72 -1.53
CA LYS A 91 6.81 -3.48 -1.09
C LYS A 91 7.50 -4.29 -2.20
N GLU A 92 6.96 -4.28 -3.42
CA GLU A 92 7.59 -4.98 -4.54
C GLU A 92 8.91 -4.30 -4.95
N PRO A 93 9.95 -5.07 -5.33
CA PRO A 93 11.22 -4.52 -5.81
C PRO A 93 10.98 -3.55 -6.96
N ARG A 94 11.55 -2.35 -6.84
CA ARG A 94 11.46 -1.33 -7.89
C ARG A 94 12.40 -1.73 -9.03
N ILE A 95 11.82 -1.97 -10.21
CA ILE A 95 12.56 -2.36 -11.41
C ILE A 95 12.72 -1.13 -12.29
N PRO A 96 13.95 -0.60 -12.46
CA PRO A 96 14.26 0.45 -13.41
C PRO A 96 14.03 -0.04 -14.86
N PHE A 97 13.64 0.85 -15.76
CA PHE A 97 13.49 0.49 -17.18
C PHE A 97 14.82 0.06 -17.82
N GLY A 98 15.95 0.66 -17.40
CA GLY A 98 17.28 0.28 -17.89
C GLY A 98 17.60 -1.21 -17.72
N TRP A 99 17.04 -1.87 -16.68
CA TRP A 99 17.24 -3.30 -16.48
C TRP A 99 16.61 -4.17 -17.58
N LEU A 100 15.56 -3.69 -18.26
CA LEU A 100 15.03 -4.39 -19.43
C LEU A 100 16.06 -4.43 -20.56
N VAL A 101 16.81 -3.34 -20.72
CA VAL A 101 17.87 -3.22 -21.73
C VAL A 101 19.09 -4.02 -21.32
N GLU A 102 19.55 -3.88 -20.07
CA GLU A 102 20.71 -4.58 -19.53
C GLU A 102 20.54 -6.11 -19.55
N ARG A 103 19.32 -6.62 -19.33
CA ARG A 103 19.01 -8.06 -19.38
C ARG A 103 18.64 -8.58 -20.76
N GLY A 104 18.74 -7.76 -21.81
CA GLY A 104 18.42 -8.17 -23.19
C GLY A 104 16.94 -8.49 -23.42
N LEU A 105 16.03 -8.03 -22.53
CA LEU A 105 14.59 -8.14 -22.76
C LEU A 105 14.07 -7.09 -23.73
N LEU A 106 14.85 -6.03 -23.95
CA LEU A 106 14.55 -4.97 -24.90
C LEU A 106 15.85 -4.43 -25.51
N GLU A 107 15.99 -4.53 -26.82
CA GLU A 107 17.23 -4.15 -27.49
C GLU A 107 17.35 -2.63 -27.66
N PRO A 108 18.55 -2.05 -27.49
CA PRO A 108 18.82 -0.68 -27.93
C PRO A 108 18.47 -0.52 -29.41
N GLY A 109 17.72 0.54 -29.72
CA GLY A 109 17.22 0.82 -31.05
C GLY A 109 15.84 0.26 -31.36
N SER A 110 15.27 -0.59 -30.50
CA SER A 110 13.86 -1.01 -30.61
C SER A 110 12.92 0.21 -30.60
N ILE A 111 11.84 0.13 -31.37
CA ILE A 111 10.82 1.18 -31.46
C ILE A 111 9.61 0.76 -30.63
N LEU A 112 9.38 1.48 -29.53
CA LEU A 112 8.16 1.37 -28.74
C LEU A 112 7.06 2.20 -29.37
N ARG A 113 5.81 1.78 -29.18
CA ARG A 113 4.61 2.46 -29.69
C ARG A 113 3.59 2.67 -28.58
N SER A 114 2.83 3.75 -28.67
CA SER A 114 1.65 3.93 -27.83
C SER A 114 0.53 2.97 -28.23
N HIS A 115 -0.44 2.74 -27.34
CA HIS A 115 -1.63 1.92 -27.63
C HIS A 115 -2.37 2.33 -28.92
N CYS A 116 -2.56 3.64 -29.15
CA CYS A 116 -3.20 4.16 -30.37
C CYS A 116 -2.26 4.25 -31.58
N ARG A 117 -1.01 3.78 -31.45
CA ARG A 117 0.07 3.83 -32.47
C ARG A 117 0.41 5.23 -33.01
N ARG A 118 -0.13 6.29 -32.40
CA ARG A 118 0.14 7.69 -32.78
C ARG A 118 1.55 8.12 -32.43
N TRP A 119 2.08 7.62 -31.31
CA TRP A 119 3.39 8.02 -30.80
C TRP A 119 4.35 6.85 -30.80
N THR A 120 5.60 7.12 -31.15
CA THR A 120 6.69 6.15 -31.16
C THR A 120 7.90 6.70 -30.41
N ALA A 121 8.71 5.81 -29.84
CA ALA A 121 9.94 6.17 -29.16
C ALA A 121 11.01 5.11 -29.40
N LYS A 122 12.25 5.54 -29.64
CA LYS A 122 13.40 4.66 -29.81
C LYS A 122 14.08 4.42 -28.47
N VAL A 123 14.35 3.15 -28.16
CA VAL A 123 15.08 2.73 -26.95
C VAL A 123 16.56 3.06 -27.12
N ARG A 124 17.18 3.65 -26.10
CA ARG A 124 18.61 3.93 -26.04
C ARG A 124 19.31 2.92 -25.14
N ALA A 125 20.62 2.72 -25.38
CA ALA A 125 21.45 1.80 -24.62
C ALA A 125 21.58 2.18 -23.13
N ASP A 126 21.39 3.45 -22.79
CA ASP A 126 21.43 3.98 -21.42
C ASP A 126 20.11 3.79 -20.64
N GLY A 127 19.14 3.06 -21.19
CA GLY A 127 17.82 2.89 -20.57
C GLY A 127 16.93 4.14 -20.62
N THR A 128 17.20 5.06 -21.55
CA THR A 128 16.31 6.19 -21.85
C THR A 128 15.57 6.00 -23.18
N LEU A 129 14.54 6.81 -23.41
CA LEU A 129 13.83 6.88 -24.68
C LEU A 129 14.12 8.19 -25.40
N ILE A 130 13.99 8.17 -26.72
CA ILE A 130 13.95 9.37 -27.56
C ILE A 130 12.74 9.31 -28.50
N ALA A 131 11.95 10.37 -28.55
CA ALA A 131 10.79 10.52 -29.43
C ALA A 131 10.73 11.95 -29.95
N SER A 132 10.73 12.13 -31.27
CA SER A 132 10.90 13.45 -31.90
C SER A 132 12.07 14.22 -31.26
N ASP A 133 11.80 15.35 -30.59
CA ASP A 133 12.82 16.19 -29.93
C ASP A 133 12.96 15.92 -28.41
N HIS A 134 12.20 14.98 -27.86
CA HIS A 134 12.18 14.68 -26.43
C HIS A 134 13.07 13.49 -26.09
N ARG A 135 13.99 13.67 -25.14
CA ARG A 135 14.81 12.62 -24.56
C ARG A 135 14.61 12.54 -23.05
N GLY A 136 14.46 11.35 -22.52
CA GLY A 136 14.39 11.15 -21.07
C GLY A 136 13.92 9.76 -20.68
N SER A 137 13.47 9.61 -19.43
CA SER A 137 12.86 8.36 -18.97
C SER A 137 11.58 8.03 -19.76
N ILE A 138 11.14 6.78 -19.66
CA ILE A 138 9.88 6.30 -20.26
C ILE A 138 8.67 7.16 -19.89
N HIS A 139 8.69 7.76 -18.70
CA HIS A 139 7.62 8.62 -18.16
C HIS A 139 7.66 10.02 -18.75
N GLN A 140 8.86 10.63 -18.77
CA GLN A 140 9.07 11.98 -19.29
C GLN A 140 8.75 12.04 -20.78
N VAL A 141 9.23 11.06 -21.56
CA VAL A 141 8.97 11.02 -23.00
C VAL A 141 7.49 10.75 -23.28
N ALA A 142 6.84 9.84 -22.54
CA ALA A 142 5.40 9.61 -22.66
C ALA A 142 4.56 10.85 -22.35
N ALA A 143 4.91 11.58 -21.28
CA ALA A 143 4.22 12.81 -20.91
C ALA A 143 4.40 13.89 -21.98
N ALA A 144 5.64 14.07 -22.46
CA ALA A 144 5.98 15.08 -23.46
C ALA A 144 5.24 14.87 -24.80
N VAL A 145 5.23 13.65 -25.34
CA VAL A 145 4.55 13.37 -26.63
C VAL A 145 3.02 13.54 -26.57
N GLN A 146 2.44 13.46 -25.37
CA GLN A 146 1.02 13.68 -25.13
C GLN A 146 0.68 15.13 -24.73
N GLY A 147 1.68 15.97 -24.46
CA GLY A 147 1.45 17.30 -23.86
C GLY A 147 0.87 17.22 -22.43
N ALA A 148 1.13 16.14 -21.71
CA ALA A 148 0.63 15.90 -20.36
C ALA A 148 1.68 16.27 -19.30
N VAL A 149 1.23 16.61 -18.08
CA VAL A 149 2.13 16.90 -16.94
C VAL A 149 2.87 15.64 -16.46
N SER A 150 2.22 14.47 -16.54
CA SER A 150 2.82 13.20 -16.15
C SER A 150 2.20 12.04 -16.93
N CYS A 151 2.94 10.94 -17.06
CA CYS A 151 2.44 9.72 -17.68
C CYS A 151 3.14 8.48 -17.11
N ASN A 152 2.39 7.39 -16.95
CA ASN A 152 2.96 6.09 -16.61
C ASN A 152 3.50 5.40 -17.88
N GLY A 153 4.81 5.54 -18.13
CA GLY A 153 5.49 4.94 -19.28
C GLY A 153 5.35 3.42 -19.37
N TRP A 154 5.22 2.70 -18.24
CA TRP A 154 5.11 1.23 -18.24
C TRP A 154 3.87 0.72 -18.95
N THR A 155 2.76 1.43 -18.79
CA THR A 155 1.47 1.09 -19.39
C THR A 155 1.22 1.84 -20.70
N PHE A 156 1.96 2.92 -20.94
CA PHE A 156 1.83 3.73 -22.15
C PHE A 156 2.58 3.14 -23.34
N TRP A 157 3.80 2.62 -23.11
CA TRP A 157 4.65 2.08 -24.17
C TRP A 157 4.45 0.58 -24.38
N TYR A 158 4.37 0.20 -25.65
CA TYR A 158 4.23 -1.16 -26.09
C TYR A 158 5.37 -1.54 -27.01
N MET A 159 5.88 -2.75 -26.85
CA MET A 159 6.80 -3.38 -27.76
C MET A 159 6.00 -4.06 -28.89
N PRO A 160 6.30 -3.76 -30.16
CA PRO A 160 5.72 -4.49 -31.29
C PRO A 160 6.05 -5.98 -31.21
N SER A 161 5.06 -6.84 -31.39
CA SER A 161 5.22 -8.30 -31.46
C SER A 161 4.31 -8.84 -32.56
N ASP A 162 4.67 -10.00 -33.13
CA ASP A 162 3.88 -10.66 -34.15
C ASP A 162 2.46 -10.95 -33.62
N GLY A 163 1.47 -10.21 -34.15
CA GLY A 163 0.05 -10.34 -33.80
C GLY A 163 -0.51 -9.21 -32.92
N LYS A 164 0.16 -8.80 -31.84
CA LYS A 164 -0.33 -7.74 -30.96
C LYS A 164 0.79 -7.05 -30.19
N ASP A 165 0.75 -5.72 -30.15
CA ASP A 165 1.70 -4.93 -29.36
C ASP A 165 1.53 -5.28 -27.87
N VAL A 166 2.65 -5.52 -27.17
CA VAL A 166 2.68 -5.94 -25.76
C VAL A 166 3.15 -4.80 -24.88
N PRO A 167 2.45 -4.43 -23.78
CA PRO A 167 2.93 -3.39 -22.88
C PRO A 167 4.29 -3.77 -22.27
N ILE A 168 5.21 -2.80 -22.16
CA ILE A 168 6.52 -3.05 -21.54
C ILE A 168 6.41 -3.42 -20.04
N ASP A 169 5.26 -3.15 -19.40
CA ASP A 169 4.97 -3.61 -18.04
C ASP A 169 4.97 -5.15 -17.88
N VAL A 170 4.68 -5.88 -18.97
CA VAL A 170 4.77 -7.35 -18.96
C VAL A 170 6.22 -7.79 -18.76
N LEU A 171 7.17 -7.11 -19.40
CA LEU A 171 8.61 -7.38 -19.24
C LEU A 171 9.07 -7.05 -17.82
N ARG A 172 8.56 -5.96 -17.23
CA ARG A 172 8.79 -5.61 -15.82
C ARG A 172 8.30 -6.71 -14.89
N SER A 173 7.12 -7.25 -15.15
CA SER A 173 6.52 -8.31 -14.33
C SER A 173 7.32 -9.61 -14.42
N LYS A 174 7.82 -9.96 -15.62
CA LYS A 174 8.71 -11.11 -15.82
C LYS A 174 9.99 -10.98 -14.99
N LEU A 175 10.67 -9.83 -15.04
CA LEU A 175 11.84 -9.59 -14.19
C LEU A 175 11.52 -9.66 -12.70
N ARG A 176 10.36 -9.19 -12.27
CA ARG A 176 9.95 -9.27 -10.86
C ARG A 176 9.80 -10.71 -10.40
N ALA A 177 9.23 -11.57 -11.25
CA ALA A 177 9.06 -12.99 -10.97
C ALA A 177 10.40 -13.73 -10.88
N GLU A 178 11.43 -13.33 -11.65
CA GLU A 178 12.78 -13.91 -11.57
C GLU A 178 13.54 -13.50 -10.29
N MET A 179 13.11 -12.44 -9.61
CA MET A 179 13.73 -11.92 -8.39
C MET A 179 13.04 -12.39 -7.09
N THR A 180 11.94 -13.13 -7.20
CA THR A 180 11.15 -13.65 -6.08
C THR A 180 11.41 -15.14 -5.93
#